data_AF-A0A0B3AIU6-F1
#
_entry.id   AF-A0A0B3AIU6-F1
#
_cell.length_a   1.000
_cell.length_b   1.000
_cell.length_c   1.000
_cell.angle_alpha   90.00
_cell.angle_beta   90.00
_cell.angle_gamma   90.00
#
_symmetry.space_group_name_H-M   'P 1'
#
loop_
_entity.id
_entity.type
_entity.pdbx_description
1 polymer ?
#
loop_
_entity_poly.entity_id
_entity_poly.type
_entity_poly.pdbx_seq_one_letter_code
_entity_poly.pdbx_strand_id
1 'polypeptide(L)'
;MKKPILGIFLLGASIIGNYAHNVKANDLSIYKPREGYQMVVGDLNGDNFPEIIYDTGVMKKNQDGEENTHRLMLLKNLKNNTFEKKLLNLNIPYHPMGSFYEYEIMDMDLDGFNDLVVKGKNYLTIFKNKGDFKFEEIQIYPEE
;
A
#
# COMPACT_ATOMS: atom_id res chain seq x y z
N MET A 1 8.83 42.59 -36.03
CA MET A 1 8.11 42.62 -34.73
C MET A 1 7.82 41.19 -34.30
N LYS A 2 8.43 40.75 -33.17
CA LYS A 2 8.22 39.42 -32.59
C LYS A 2 6.87 39.39 -31.86
N LYS A 3 6.06 38.34 -32.08
CA LYS A 3 4.84 38.07 -31.29
C LYS A 3 5.24 37.36 -29.99
N PRO A 4 4.62 37.64 -28.83
CA PRO A 4 4.89 36.89 -27.61
C PRO A 4 4.19 35.52 -27.68
N ILE A 5 4.89 34.48 -27.25
CA ILE A 5 4.30 33.17 -26.97
C ILE A 5 3.76 33.24 -25.54
N LEU A 6 2.45 33.16 -25.39
CA LEU A 6 1.78 33.04 -24.10
C LEU A 6 1.87 31.56 -23.69
N GLY A 7 2.75 31.25 -22.74
CA GLY A 7 2.84 29.92 -22.14
C GLY A 7 1.61 29.67 -21.27
N ILE A 8 0.77 28.71 -21.67
CA ILE A 8 -0.33 28.23 -20.84
C ILE A 8 0.24 27.17 -19.89
N PHE A 9 0.27 27.49 -18.60
CA PHE A 9 0.42 26.49 -17.53
C PHE A 9 -0.89 25.72 -17.43
N LEU A 10 -0.87 24.42 -17.75
CA LEU A 10 -1.97 23.51 -17.42
C LEU A 10 -1.83 23.11 -15.95
N LEU A 11 -2.60 23.76 -15.08
CA LEU A 11 -2.93 23.24 -13.75
C LEU A 11 -3.77 21.98 -13.93
N GLY A 12 -3.34 20.89 -13.28
CA GLY A 12 -3.99 19.58 -13.34
C GLY A 12 -5.45 19.65 -12.90
N ALA A 13 -6.36 19.49 -13.87
CA ALA A 13 -7.75 19.17 -13.61
C ALA A 13 -7.87 17.64 -13.60
N SER A 14 -8.09 17.06 -12.43
CA SER A 14 -8.43 15.64 -12.31
C SER A 14 -9.82 15.43 -12.88
N ILE A 15 -9.92 14.67 -13.98
CA ILE A 15 -11.20 14.20 -14.53
C ILE A 15 -11.61 13.01 -13.67
N ILE A 16 -12.56 13.21 -12.75
CA ILE A 16 -13.25 12.11 -12.07
C ILE A 16 -14.23 11.50 -13.09
N GLY A 17 -13.75 10.53 -13.86
CA GLY A 17 -14.61 9.65 -14.65
C GLY A 17 -15.29 8.66 -13.71
N ASN A 18 -16.63 8.73 -13.62
CA ASN A 18 -17.44 7.74 -12.92
C ASN A 18 -17.37 6.38 -13.63
N TYR A 19 -16.38 5.55 -13.30
CA TYR A 19 -16.39 4.13 -13.64
C TYR A 19 -17.13 3.35 -12.56
N ALA A 20 -18.47 3.33 -12.65
CA ALA A 20 -19.27 2.40 -11.86
C ALA A 20 -19.06 0.97 -12.39
N HIS A 21 -18.13 0.22 -11.80
CA HIS A 21 -18.03 -1.21 -12.02
C HIS A 21 -19.21 -1.91 -11.34
N ASN A 22 -20.14 -2.43 -12.15
CA ASN A 22 -21.21 -3.33 -11.71
C ASN A 22 -20.61 -4.68 -11.29
N VAL A 23 -20.04 -4.76 -10.07
CA VAL A 23 -19.64 -6.03 -9.48
C VAL A 23 -20.88 -6.68 -8.87
N LYS A 24 -21.27 -7.86 -9.38
CA LYS A 24 -22.31 -8.67 -8.74
C LYS A 24 -21.79 -9.14 -7.38
N ALA A 25 -22.42 -8.65 -6.31
CA ALA A 25 -22.04 -8.80 -4.91
C ALA A 25 -22.22 -10.22 -4.32
N ASN A 26 -22.06 -11.28 -5.11
CA ASN A 26 -22.47 -12.62 -4.70
C ASN A 26 -21.32 -13.55 -4.25
N ASP A 27 -20.07 -13.09 -4.21
CA ASP A 27 -18.96 -13.94 -3.72
C ASP A 27 -17.88 -13.21 -2.91
N LEU A 28 -18.17 -11.99 -2.45
CA LEU A 28 -17.39 -11.37 -1.39
C LEU A 28 -18.04 -11.78 -0.08
N SER A 29 -17.59 -12.91 0.49
CA SER A 29 -17.81 -13.14 1.91
C SER A 29 -17.23 -11.94 2.66
N ILE A 30 -18.11 -11.07 3.15
CA ILE A 30 -17.76 -9.85 3.85
C ILE A 30 -17.10 -10.29 5.15
N TYR A 31 -15.79 -10.48 5.12
CA TYR A 31 -14.96 -10.35 6.30
C TYR A 31 -15.24 -8.94 6.79
N LYS A 32 -16.01 -8.79 7.87
CA LYS A 32 -16.22 -7.47 8.47
C LYS A 32 -14.83 -6.99 8.90
N PRO A 33 -14.21 -6.03 8.21
CA PRO A 33 -12.93 -5.52 8.70
C PRO A 33 -13.22 -4.96 10.09
N ARG A 34 -12.41 -5.35 11.08
CA ARG A 34 -12.35 -4.58 12.31
C ARG A 34 -12.01 -3.14 11.90
N GLU A 35 -12.69 -2.17 12.49
CA GLU A 35 -12.38 -0.76 12.30
C GLU A 35 -10.87 -0.57 12.50
N GLY A 36 -10.16 0.00 11.51
CA GLY A 36 -8.73 0.27 11.59
C GLY A 36 -7.80 -0.43 10.60
N TYR A 37 -8.29 -1.32 9.73
CA TYR A 37 -7.45 -1.88 8.67
C TYR A 37 -7.46 -1.00 7.44
N GLN A 38 -6.27 -0.59 7.03
CA GLN A 38 -6.05 0.21 5.85
C GLN A 38 -5.64 -0.64 4.65
N MET A 39 -5.86 -0.09 3.47
CA MET A 39 -5.38 -0.63 2.20
C MET A 39 -4.73 0.50 1.40
N VAL A 40 -3.74 0.13 0.61
CA VAL A 40 -3.01 1.02 -0.29
C VAL A 40 -2.91 0.37 -1.66
N VAL A 41 -2.84 1.20 -2.70
CA VAL A 41 -2.89 0.79 -4.09
C VAL A 41 -1.78 1.48 -4.85
N GLY A 42 -1.03 0.74 -5.66
CA GLY A 42 0.05 1.29 -6.48
C GLY A 42 0.68 0.25 -7.40
N ASP A 43 1.46 0.71 -8.37
CA ASP A 43 2.23 -0.17 -9.24
C ASP A 43 3.48 -0.65 -8.51
N LEU A 44 3.43 -1.91 -8.04
CA LEU A 44 4.49 -2.49 -7.22
C LEU A 44 5.43 -3.38 -8.04
N ASN A 45 5.11 -3.62 -9.31
CA ASN A 45 5.89 -4.51 -10.18
C ASN A 45 6.36 -3.83 -11.48
N GLY A 46 5.99 -2.56 -11.70
CA GLY A 46 6.39 -1.74 -12.84
C GLY A 46 5.64 -2.06 -14.14
N ASP A 47 4.53 -2.80 -14.09
CA ASP A 47 3.79 -3.21 -15.28
C ASP A 47 2.63 -2.26 -15.67
N ASN A 48 2.51 -1.13 -14.97
CA ASN A 48 1.45 -0.13 -15.05
C ASN A 48 0.05 -0.64 -14.68
N PHE A 49 -0.07 -1.80 -14.00
CA PHE A 49 -1.30 -2.25 -13.40
C PHE A 49 -1.17 -2.23 -11.88
N PRO A 50 -2.04 -1.52 -11.16
CA PRO A 50 -1.89 -1.37 -9.73
C PRO A 50 -2.18 -2.67 -8.98
N GLU A 51 -1.34 -2.96 -8.00
CA GLU A 51 -1.58 -3.94 -6.95
C GLU A 51 -2.26 -3.32 -5.73
N ILE A 52 -2.74 -4.21 -4.83
CA ILE A 52 -3.35 -3.82 -3.56
C ILE A 52 -2.55 -4.46 -2.43
N ILE A 53 -2.10 -3.66 -1.46
CA ILE A 53 -1.66 -4.15 -0.16
C ILE A 53 -2.73 -3.81 0.87
N TYR A 54 -3.05 -4.76 1.74
CA TYR A 54 -4.01 -4.54 2.81
C TYR A 54 -3.57 -5.22 4.11
N ASP A 55 -3.85 -4.56 5.23
CA ASP A 55 -3.64 -5.15 6.55
C ASP A 55 -4.75 -6.15 6.88
N THR A 56 -4.35 -7.32 7.36
CA THR A 56 -5.30 -8.34 7.84
C THR A 56 -5.54 -8.26 9.34
N GLY A 57 -4.66 -7.57 10.09
CA GLY A 57 -4.60 -7.53 11.55
C GLY A 57 -4.70 -8.87 12.24
N VAL A 58 -4.20 -9.91 11.59
CA VAL A 58 -4.06 -11.22 12.21
C VAL A 58 -2.87 -11.18 13.15
N MET A 59 -3.15 -11.07 14.45
CA MET A 59 -2.15 -11.23 15.49
C MET A 59 -1.73 -12.71 15.57
N LYS A 60 -0.48 -13.04 15.27
CA LYS A 60 0.09 -14.36 15.60
C LYS A 60 0.81 -14.28 16.94
N LYS A 61 0.65 -15.31 17.80
CA LYS A 61 1.63 -15.63 18.84
C LYS A 61 2.92 -16.14 18.17
N ASN A 62 4.08 -15.57 18.48
CA ASN A 62 5.36 -16.21 18.18
C ASN A 62 5.63 -17.34 19.19
N GLN A 63 6.67 -18.15 18.96
CA GLN A 63 7.02 -19.31 19.80
C GLN A 63 7.41 -18.90 21.24
N ASP A 64 7.73 -17.63 21.45
CA ASP A 64 8.12 -17.03 22.73
C ASP A 64 6.92 -16.37 23.46
N GLY A 65 5.71 -16.49 22.91
CA GLY A 65 4.47 -16.02 23.54
C GLY A 65 4.11 -14.56 23.26
N GLU A 66 4.87 -13.84 22.45
CA GLU A 66 4.51 -12.50 22.00
C GLU A 66 3.43 -12.60 20.93
N GLU A 67 2.25 -12.09 21.26
CA GLU A 67 1.22 -11.75 20.28
C GLU A 67 1.65 -10.48 19.55
N ASN A 68 1.35 -10.39 18.25
CA ASN A 68 1.25 -9.16 17.44
C ASN A 68 2.33 -8.98 16.35
N THR A 69 2.41 -9.92 15.41
CA THR A 69 2.95 -9.62 14.07
C THR A 69 1.82 -9.14 13.18
N HIS A 70 1.80 -7.86 12.80
CA HIS A 70 0.88 -7.38 11.76
C HIS A 70 1.21 -8.07 10.43
N ARG A 71 0.17 -8.38 9.66
CA ARG A 71 0.30 -9.14 8.43
C ARG A 71 -0.31 -8.37 7.28
N LEU A 72 0.57 -7.92 6.39
CA LEU A 72 0.17 -7.36 5.11
C LEU A 72 0.00 -8.48 4.09
N MET A 73 -1.12 -8.44 3.39
CA MET A 73 -1.37 -9.27 2.23
C MET A 73 -1.29 -8.40 0.98
N LEU A 74 -0.70 -8.97 -0.07
CA LEU A 74 -0.66 -8.42 -1.42
C LEU A 74 -1.71 -9.13 -2.26
N LEU A 75 -2.47 -8.37 -3.04
CA LEU A 75 -3.22 -8.85 -4.19
C LEU A 75 -2.50 -8.39 -5.46
N LYS A 76 -1.76 -9.32 -6.07
CA LYS A 76 -1.08 -9.11 -7.35
C LYS A 76 -2.12 -9.03 -8.45
N ASN A 77 -2.07 -7.98 -9.26
CA ASN A 77 -2.99 -7.81 -10.37
C ASN A 77 -2.59 -8.72 -11.53
N LEU A 78 -3.46 -9.66 -11.88
CA LEU A 78 -3.28 -10.55 -13.03
C LEU A 78 -4.02 -10.02 -14.28
N LYS A 79 -4.50 -8.78 -14.23
CA LYS A 79 -5.32 -8.11 -15.25
C LYS A 79 -6.71 -8.72 -15.33
N ASN A 80 -7.59 -8.11 -16.13
CA ASN A 80 -8.97 -8.58 -16.32
C ASN A 80 -9.75 -8.79 -15.00
N ASN A 81 -9.50 -7.95 -13.99
CA ASN A 81 -10.08 -8.04 -12.65
C ASN A 81 -9.78 -9.36 -11.90
N THR A 82 -8.66 -10.00 -12.20
CA THR A 82 -8.19 -11.21 -11.50
C THR A 82 -6.98 -10.89 -10.63
N PHE A 83 -6.88 -11.55 -9.47
CA PHE A 83 -5.83 -11.27 -8.49
C PHE A 83 -5.26 -12.55 -7.89
N GLU A 84 -3.94 -12.57 -7.68
CA GLU A 84 -3.25 -13.59 -6.91
C GLU A 84 -2.94 -13.04 -5.51
N LYS A 85 -3.31 -13.78 -4.47
CA LYS A 85 -3.06 -13.38 -3.08
C LYS A 85 -1.72 -13.92 -2.59
N LYS A 86 -0.85 -13.03 -2.11
CA LYS A 86 0.49 -13.35 -1.57
C LYS A 86 0.67 -12.72 -0.19
N LEU A 87 1.34 -13.42 0.71
CA LEU A 87 1.76 -12.84 2.00
C LEU A 87 2.97 -11.94 1.77
N LEU A 88 2.92 -10.71 2.28
CA LEU A 88 4.05 -9.79 2.26
C LEU A 88 4.85 -9.97 3.55
N ASN A 89 6.03 -10.58 3.45
CA ASN A 89 6.89 -10.84 4.60
C ASN A 89 7.75 -9.60 4.90
N LEU A 90 7.16 -8.61 5.58
CA LEU A 90 7.87 -7.44 6.07
C LEU A 90 8.12 -7.54 7.58
N ASN A 91 9.26 -7.03 8.02
CA ASN A 91 9.57 -6.87 9.44
C ASN A 91 8.94 -5.58 9.97
N ILE A 92 7.62 -5.54 10.10
CA ILE A 92 6.93 -4.37 10.64
C ILE A 92 7.06 -4.38 12.17
N PRO A 93 7.63 -3.34 12.80
CA PRO A 93 7.80 -3.29 14.24
C PRO A 93 6.47 -3.43 15.00
N TYR A 94 6.58 -3.95 16.22
CA TYR A 94 5.42 -4.13 17.11
C TYR A 94 4.68 -2.80 17.33
N HIS A 95 3.37 -2.92 17.47
CA HIS A 95 2.48 -1.81 17.72
C HIS A 95 1.53 -2.12 18.88
N PRO A 96 1.46 -1.27 19.91
CA PRO A 96 0.65 -1.53 21.08
C PRO A 96 -0.83 -1.67 20.72
N MET A 97 -1.54 -2.54 21.45
CA MET A 97 -2.98 -2.75 21.28
C MET A 97 -3.74 -1.42 21.33
N GLY A 98 -4.70 -1.25 20.41
CA GLY A 98 -5.55 -0.06 20.33
C GLY A 98 -4.95 1.11 19.55
N SER A 99 -3.81 0.92 18.89
CA SER A 99 -3.22 1.90 17.98
C SER A 99 -3.31 1.37 16.52
N PHE A 100 -3.46 2.26 15.55
CA PHE A 100 -3.57 1.92 14.12
C PHE A 100 -2.27 2.14 13.35
N TYR A 101 -2.06 1.36 12.30
CA TYR A 101 -1.04 1.62 11.30
C TYR A 101 -1.60 2.52 10.20
N GLU A 102 -0.76 3.43 9.72
CA GLU A 102 -1.00 4.13 8.47
C GLU A 102 -0.04 3.61 7.40
N TYR A 103 -0.53 3.44 6.18
CA TYR A 103 0.26 2.98 5.04
C TYR A 103 0.17 3.98 3.90
N GLU A 104 1.27 4.23 3.22
CA GLU A 104 1.33 5.04 2.00
C GLU A 104 2.21 4.35 0.96
N ILE A 105 1.91 4.53 -0.33
CA ILE A 105 2.68 3.96 -1.43
C ILE A 105 3.06 5.06 -2.41
N MET A 106 4.36 5.17 -2.71
CA MET A 106 4.91 6.14 -3.67
C MET A 106 6.29 5.71 -4.13
N ASP A 107 6.64 5.96 -5.39
CA ASP A 107 8.00 5.82 -5.91
C ASP A 107 8.87 6.99 -5.37
N MET A 108 9.64 6.73 -4.30
CA MET A 108 10.38 7.79 -3.60
C MET A 108 11.76 8.07 -4.19
N ASP A 109 12.33 7.13 -4.93
CA ASP A 109 13.64 7.26 -5.55
C ASP A 109 13.65 7.24 -7.09
N LEU A 110 12.45 7.26 -7.68
CA LEU A 110 12.19 7.35 -9.12
C LEU A 110 12.76 6.16 -9.90
N ASP A 111 12.79 4.97 -9.28
CA ASP A 111 13.25 3.74 -9.92
C ASP A 111 12.14 2.99 -10.69
N GLY A 112 10.91 3.50 -10.64
CA GLY A 112 9.76 2.98 -11.35
C GLY A 112 8.99 1.90 -10.58
N PHE A 113 9.37 1.61 -9.34
CA PHE A 113 8.63 0.75 -8.43
C PHE A 113 8.15 1.55 -7.22
N ASN A 114 6.85 1.54 -6.94
CA ASN A 114 6.40 2.26 -5.75
C ASN A 114 6.91 1.57 -4.46
N ASP A 115 7.44 2.36 -3.55
CA ASP A 115 7.85 1.97 -2.20
C ASP A 115 6.67 1.93 -1.24
N LEU A 116 6.86 1.31 -0.08
CA LEU A 116 5.87 1.29 1.00
C LEU A 116 6.39 2.07 2.22
N VAL A 117 5.60 3.05 2.65
CA VAL A 117 5.80 3.74 3.92
C VAL A 117 4.81 3.18 4.93
N VAL A 118 5.30 2.85 6.12
CA VAL A 118 4.48 2.35 7.23
C VAL A 118 4.70 3.24 8.43
N LYS A 119 3.64 3.86 8.91
CA LYS A 119 3.64 4.65 10.14
C LYS A 119 2.93 3.85 11.23
N GLY A 120 3.66 3.62 12.30
CA GLY A 120 3.10 3.20 13.59
C GLY A 120 3.04 4.39 14.56
N LYS A 121 2.69 4.11 15.81
CA LYS A 121 2.41 5.07 16.87
C LYS A 121 3.64 5.91 17.21
N ASN A 122 4.80 5.25 17.23
CA ASN A 122 6.06 5.83 17.68
C ASN A 122 7.15 5.62 16.62
N TYR A 123 6.77 5.35 15.37
CA TYR A 123 7.75 5.19 14.31
C TYR A 123 7.16 5.39 12.92
N LEU A 124 8.02 5.76 11.99
CA LEU A 124 7.83 5.72 10.57
C LEU A 124 8.91 4.82 9.97
N THR A 125 8.55 3.85 9.15
CA THR A 125 9.51 3.00 8.43
C THR A 125 9.25 3.04 6.93
N ILE A 126 10.34 2.97 6.17
CA ILE A 126 10.32 2.91 4.71
C ILE A 126 10.81 1.54 4.27
N PHE A 127 10.01 0.88 3.45
CA PHE A 127 10.36 -0.33 2.74
C PHE A 127 10.59 0.01 1.27
N LYS A 128 11.86 -0.01 0.83
CA LYS A 128 12.22 0.12 -0.58
C LYS A 128 11.71 -1.08 -1.36
N ASN A 129 10.99 -0.85 -2.45
CA ASN A 129 10.65 -1.90 -3.39
C ASN A 129 11.84 -2.21 -4.30
N LYS A 130 12.21 -3.49 -4.42
CA LYS A 130 13.31 -3.97 -5.28
C LYS A 130 12.78 -4.65 -6.55
N GLY A 131 11.49 -4.48 -6.83
CA GLY A 131 10.75 -5.20 -7.86
C GLY A 131 10.31 -6.59 -7.40
N ASP A 132 9.39 -7.19 -8.15
CA ASP A 132 8.84 -8.54 -7.90
C ASP A 132 8.30 -8.71 -6.45
N PHE A 133 7.76 -7.62 -5.90
CA PHE A 133 7.20 -7.55 -4.54
C PHE A 133 8.21 -7.91 -3.43
N LYS A 134 9.50 -7.66 -3.69
CA LYS A 134 10.56 -7.81 -2.69
C LYS A 134 10.86 -6.45 -2.11
N PHE A 135 10.85 -6.38 -0.79
CA PHE A 135 11.04 -5.13 -0.08
C PHE A 135 12.25 -5.22 0.84
N GLU A 136 13.00 -4.13 0.89
CA GLU A 136 14.14 -3.92 1.77
C GLU A 136 13.78 -2.83 2.78
N GLU A 137 13.85 -3.12 4.07
CA GLU A 137 13.70 -2.10 5.10
C GLU A 137 14.91 -1.15 5.02
N ILE A 138 14.67 0.12 4.69
CA ILE A 138 15.77 1.10 4.59
C ILE A 138 16.07 1.66 5.97
N GLN A 139 15.02 2.14 6.66
CA GLN A 139 15.19 2.96 7.85
C GLN A 139 13.91 3.01 8.68
N ILE A 140 14.10 2.98 10.00
CA ILE A 140 13.08 3.27 11.00
C ILE A 140 13.41 4.63 11.62
N TYR A 141 12.46 5.56 11.55
CA TYR A 141 12.48 6.84 12.25
C TYR A 141 11.60 6.70 13.48
N PRO A 142 12.12 6.79 14.71
CA PRO A 142 11.26 6.88 15.88
C PRO A 142 10.51 8.21 15.88
N GLU A 143 9.22 8.19 16.22
CA GLU A 143 8.46 9.40 16.56
C GLU A 143 8.54 9.57 18.10
N GLU A 144 8.92 10.78 18.54
CA GLU A 144 9.10 11.15 19.96
C GLU A 144 7.80 11.16 20.76
#